data_AF-A0A3M7MKF5-F1
#
_entry.id   AF-A0A3M7MKF5-F1
#
_cell.length_a   1.000
_cell.length_b   1.000
_cell.length_c   1.000
_cell.angle_alpha   90.00
_cell.angle_beta   90.00
_cell.angle_gamma   90.00
#
_symmetry.space_group_name_H-M   'P 1'
#
loop_
_entity.id
_entity.type
_entity.pdbx_description
1 polymer ?
#
loop_
_entity_poly.entity_id
_entity_poly.type
_entity_poly.pdbx_seq_one_letter_code
_entity_poly.pdbx_strand_id
1 'polypeptide(L)'
;MASSGQHALPQRFFSFFQHEITELQAQIDRLADLPTIGGERSDAAEHCLAAISRLSTEVKEASSYLPPYDQRTYSAAIKALQEKLQETKAAFAPKPKFSFKARKSPSAISLSDAAELAAQKRKAALPGSHHAAQ
;
A
#
# COMPACT_ATOMS: atom_id res chain seq x y z
N MET A 1 35.92 -39.21 3.75
CA MET A 1 34.61 -38.89 3.14
C MET A 1 34.24 -37.48 3.60
N ALA A 2 34.14 -36.54 2.67
CA ALA A 2 34.15 -35.10 2.93
C ALA A 2 32.80 -34.58 3.45
N SER A 3 32.86 -33.76 4.50
CA SER A 3 31.78 -32.95 5.05
C SER A 3 31.32 -31.86 4.07
N SER A 4 30.42 -32.19 3.14
CA SER A 4 29.91 -31.21 2.15
C SER A 4 28.52 -30.64 2.51
N GLY A 5 27.95 -31.01 3.66
CA GLY A 5 26.57 -30.65 4.02
C GLY A 5 26.38 -29.24 4.60
N GLN A 6 27.43 -28.62 5.17
CA GLN A 6 27.29 -27.39 5.95
C GLN A 6 27.28 -26.10 5.11
N HIS A 7 27.96 -26.09 3.95
CA HIS A 7 28.00 -24.93 3.04
C HIS A 7 26.87 -24.93 1.98
N ALA A 8 26.07 -25.99 1.91
CA ALA A 8 24.99 -26.11 0.92
C ALA A 8 23.78 -25.22 1.26
N LEU A 9 23.51 -24.96 2.54
CA LEU A 9 22.36 -24.18 2.99
C LEU A 9 22.47 -22.70 2.58
N PRO A 10 23.59 -22.00 2.83
CA PRO A 10 23.74 -20.59 2.40
C PRO A 10 23.79 -20.44 0.88
N GLN A 11 24.45 -21.36 0.18
CA GLN A 11 24.51 -21.40 -1.29
C GLN A 11 23.13 -21.56 -1.94
N ARG A 12 22.33 -22.48 -1.41
CA ARG A 12 20.95 -22.71 -1.87
C ARG A 12 20.08 -21.49 -1.60
N PHE A 13 20.18 -20.91 -0.41
CA PHE A 13 19.44 -19.71 -0.06
C PHE A 13 19.83 -18.53 -0.94
N PHE A 14 21.12 -18.34 -1.22
CA PHE A 14 21.60 -17.29 -2.12
C PHE A 14 21.03 -17.44 -3.54
N SER A 15 21.06 -18.66 -4.08
CA SER A 15 20.50 -18.95 -5.41
C SER A 15 18.99 -18.69 -5.45
N PHE A 16 18.27 -19.12 -4.42
CA PHE A 16 16.84 -18.85 -4.26
C PHE A 16 16.57 -17.34 -4.16
N PHE A 17 17.29 -16.63 -3.29
CA PHE A 17 17.13 -15.19 -3.08
C PHE A 17 17.38 -14.39 -4.36
N GLN A 18 18.44 -14.73 -5.10
CA GLN A 18 18.70 -14.09 -6.39
C GLN A 18 17.60 -14.33 -7.42
N HIS A 19 17.08 -15.56 -7.48
CA HIS A 19 15.97 -15.90 -8.36
C HIS A 19 14.73 -15.09 -8.00
N GLU A 20 14.32 -15.11 -6.72
CA GLU A 20 13.15 -14.38 -6.23
C GLU A 20 13.28 -12.87 -6.47
N ILE A 21 14.45 -12.28 -6.24
CA ILE A 21 14.70 -10.86 -6.52
C ILE A 21 14.50 -10.57 -8.01
N THR A 22 15.07 -11.39 -8.89
CA THR A 22 15.01 -11.19 -10.34
C THR A 22 13.57 -11.33 -10.84
N GLU A 23 12.86 -12.36 -10.37
CA GLU A 23 11.44 -12.60 -10.68
C GLU A 23 10.57 -11.44 -10.21
N LEU A 24 10.69 -11.02 -8.95
CA LEU A 24 9.95 -9.89 -8.38
C LEU A 24 10.25 -8.60 -9.13
N GLN A 25 11.51 -8.36 -9.50
CA GLN A 25 11.89 -7.17 -10.22
C GLN A 25 11.24 -7.12 -11.60
N ALA A 26 11.20 -8.25 -12.30
CA ALA A 26 10.53 -8.39 -13.59
C ALA A 26 9.01 -8.27 -13.47
N GLN A 27 8.40 -8.84 -12.44
CA GLN A 27 6.96 -8.71 -12.18
C GLN A 27 6.58 -7.24 -11.95
N ILE A 28 7.35 -6.52 -11.10
CA ILE A 28 7.13 -5.09 -10.84
C ILE A 28 7.25 -4.27 -12.12
N ASP A 29 8.24 -4.56 -12.97
CA ASP A 29 8.43 -3.87 -14.24
C ASP A 29 7.24 -4.06 -15.19
N ARG A 30 6.72 -5.29 -15.28
CA ARG A 30 5.53 -5.63 -16.08
C ARG A 30 4.24 -4.99 -15.58
N LEU A 31 4.15 -4.59 -14.31
CA LEU A 31 2.95 -3.89 -13.79
C LEU A 31 2.65 -2.61 -14.58
N ALA A 32 3.68 -1.97 -15.13
CA ALA A 32 3.52 -0.78 -15.96
C ALA A 32 2.86 -1.06 -17.31
N ASP A 33 3.09 -2.26 -17.86
CA ASP A 33 2.58 -2.70 -19.16
C ASP A 33 1.17 -3.32 -19.05
N LEU A 34 0.81 -3.86 -17.88
CA LEU A 34 -0.49 -4.48 -17.65
C LEU A 34 -1.65 -3.49 -17.82
N PRO A 35 -2.78 -3.89 -18.44
CA PRO A 35 -3.94 -3.03 -18.59
C PRO A 35 -4.53 -2.63 -17.23
N THR A 36 -5.03 -1.39 -17.14
CA THR A 36 -5.71 -0.88 -15.93
C THR A 36 -7.15 -1.40 -15.82
N ILE A 37 -7.69 -1.93 -16.91
CA ILE A 37 -9.07 -2.42 -17.02
C ILE A 37 -9.12 -3.82 -16.39
N GLY A 38 -10.13 -4.11 -15.57
CA GLY A 38 -10.35 -5.46 -15.01
C GLY A 38 -9.68 -5.75 -13.67
N GLY A 39 -8.89 -4.84 -13.10
CA GLY A 39 -8.26 -5.03 -11.79
C GLY A 39 -7.03 -5.96 -11.79
N GLU A 40 -6.67 -6.52 -12.95
CA GLU A 40 -5.51 -7.41 -13.13
C GLU A 40 -4.20 -6.78 -12.63
N ARG A 41 -4.00 -5.48 -12.88
CA ARG A 41 -2.83 -4.74 -12.37
C ARG A 41 -2.82 -4.68 -10.83
N SER A 42 -3.97 -4.50 -10.20
CA SER A 42 -4.08 -4.46 -8.73
C SER A 42 -3.79 -5.84 -8.15
N ASP A 43 -4.34 -6.89 -8.74
CA ASP A 43 -4.09 -8.27 -8.33
C ASP A 43 -2.61 -8.65 -8.44
N ALA A 44 -1.98 -8.32 -9.56
CA ALA A 44 -0.54 -8.53 -9.76
C ALA A 44 0.31 -7.72 -8.77
N ALA A 45 -0.11 -6.51 -8.40
CA ALA A 45 0.59 -5.71 -7.40
C ALA A 45 0.46 -6.31 -5.98
N GLU A 46 -0.71 -6.85 -5.62
CA GLU A 46 -0.91 -7.56 -4.35
C GLU A 46 -0.15 -8.90 -4.32
N HIS A 47 -0.07 -9.60 -5.46
CA HIS A 47 0.78 -10.78 -5.62
C HIS A 47 2.26 -10.46 -5.34
N CYS A 48 2.78 -9.36 -5.92
CA CYS A 48 4.13 -8.88 -5.65
C CYS A 48 4.34 -8.58 -4.15
N LEU A 49 3.36 -7.93 -3.50
CA LEU A 49 3.42 -7.59 -2.08
C LEU A 49 3.50 -8.86 -1.20
N ALA A 50 2.67 -9.86 -1.52
CA ALA A 50 2.65 -11.14 -0.82
C ALA A 50 3.98 -11.89 -1.00
N ALA A 51 4.51 -11.92 -2.23
CA ALA A 51 5.78 -12.56 -2.55
C ALA A 51 6.96 -11.87 -1.84
N ILE A 52 7.03 -10.53 -1.78
CA ILE A 52 8.04 -9.81 -1.00
C ILE A 52 7.93 -10.11 0.50
N SER A 53 6.70 -10.18 1.03
CA SER A 53 6.46 -10.50 2.44
C SER A 53 6.94 -11.92 2.78
N ARG A 54 6.71 -12.87 1.87
CA ARG A 54 7.25 -14.23 1.97
C ARG A 54 8.78 -14.22 1.96
N LEU A 55 9.41 -13.54 0.99
CA LEU A 55 10.86 -13.44 0.89
C LEU A 55 11.50 -12.88 2.18
N SER A 56 10.85 -11.90 2.82
CA SER A 56 11.27 -11.34 4.11
C SER A 56 11.24 -12.37 5.24
N THR A 57 10.20 -13.19 5.32
CA THR A 57 10.11 -14.29 6.29
C THR A 57 11.20 -15.33 6.04
N GLU A 58 11.42 -15.73 4.79
CA GLU A 58 12.48 -16.69 4.43
C GLU A 58 13.86 -16.15 4.81
N VAL A 59 14.16 -14.86 4.57
CA VAL A 59 15.40 -14.21 5.03
C VAL A 59 15.52 -14.23 6.54
N LYS A 60 14.43 -14.00 7.27
CA LYS A 60 14.42 -14.07 8.73
C LYS A 60 14.72 -15.48 9.24
N GLU A 61 14.13 -16.51 8.65
CA GLU A 61 14.44 -17.89 8.99
C GLU A 61 15.89 -18.25 8.63
N ALA A 62 16.37 -17.74 7.50
CA ALA A 62 17.74 -17.93 7.07
C ALA A 62 18.75 -17.17 7.93
N SER A 63 18.36 -16.05 8.54
CA SER A 63 19.26 -15.19 9.32
C SER A 63 20.01 -15.93 10.44
N SER A 64 19.42 -17.01 10.98
CA SER A 64 20.05 -17.86 12.00
C SER A 64 21.33 -18.55 11.52
N TYR A 65 21.46 -18.82 10.21
CA TYR A 65 22.62 -19.49 9.61
C TYR A 65 23.34 -18.65 8.56
N LEU A 66 22.88 -17.41 8.30
CA LEU A 66 23.51 -16.47 7.37
C LEU A 66 24.51 -15.54 8.08
N PRO A 67 25.59 -15.12 7.39
CA PRO A 67 26.50 -14.11 7.92
C PRO A 67 25.81 -12.75 8.12
N PRO A 68 26.23 -11.95 9.12
CA PRO A 68 25.63 -10.63 9.38
C PRO A 68 25.68 -9.68 8.18
N TYR A 69 26.71 -9.81 7.33
CA TYR A 69 26.85 -9.01 6.12
C TYR A 69 25.74 -9.33 5.10
N ASP A 70 25.50 -10.61 4.85
CA ASP A 70 24.43 -11.05 3.94
C ASP A 70 23.05 -10.68 4.46
N GLN A 71 22.82 -10.82 5.77
CA GLN A 71 21.56 -10.39 6.39
C GLN A 71 21.24 -8.91 6.11
N ARG A 72 22.24 -8.03 6.23
CA ARG A 72 22.08 -6.59 5.92
C ARG A 72 21.82 -6.37 4.44
N THR A 73 22.57 -7.05 3.58
CA THR A 73 22.43 -6.95 2.11
C THR A 73 21.04 -7.40 1.66
N TYR A 74 20.56 -8.55 2.13
CA TYR A 74 19.22 -9.07 1.81
C TYR A 74 18.12 -8.16 2.34
N SER A 75 18.26 -7.66 3.57
CA SER A 75 17.30 -6.72 4.16
C SER A 75 17.22 -5.41 3.36
N ALA A 76 18.36 -4.89 2.89
CA ALA A 76 18.39 -3.69 2.06
C ALA A 76 17.75 -3.93 0.68
N ALA A 77 18.02 -5.09 0.06
CA ALA A 77 17.44 -5.44 -1.22
C ALA A 77 15.91 -5.66 -1.15
N ILE A 78 15.41 -6.31 -0.09
CA ILE A 78 13.97 -6.43 0.15
C ILE A 78 13.32 -5.05 0.28
N LYS A 79 13.92 -4.14 1.05
CA LYS A 79 13.41 -2.76 1.19
C LYS A 79 13.36 -2.03 -0.15
N ALA A 80 14.42 -2.13 -0.96
CA ALA A 80 14.44 -1.53 -2.29
C ALA A 80 13.33 -2.08 -3.21
N LEU A 81 13.04 -3.39 -3.14
CA LEU A 81 11.91 -3.98 -3.87
C LEU A 81 10.56 -3.42 -3.39
N GLN A 82 10.37 -3.29 -2.07
CA GLN A 82 9.16 -2.69 -1.50
C GLN A 82 8.98 -1.26 -1.97
N GLU A 83 10.03 -0.43 -1.91
CA GLU A 83 10.01 0.96 -2.36
C GLU A 83 9.66 1.05 -3.85
N LYS A 84 10.30 0.23 -4.70
CA LYS A 84 9.98 0.20 -6.14
C LYS A 84 8.53 -0.18 -6.41
N LEU A 85 8.00 -1.19 -5.70
CA LEU A 85 6.59 -1.57 -5.83
C LEU A 85 5.66 -0.44 -5.41
N GLN A 86 5.93 0.23 -4.29
CA GLN A 86 5.13 1.37 -3.83
C GLN A 86 5.17 2.53 -4.82
N GLU A 87 6.33 2.88 -5.35
CA GLU A 87 6.48 3.93 -6.36
C GLU A 87 5.72 3.59 -7.64
N THR A 88 5.83 2.33 -8.10
CA THR A 88 5.09 1.81 -9.25
C THR A 88 3.57 1.93 -9.00
N LYS A 89 3.08 1.46 -7.85
CA LYS A 89 1.66 1.61 -7.46
C LYS A 89 1.22 3.08 -7.41
N ALA A 90 2.05 3.97 -6.86
CA ALA A 90 1.76 5.39 -6.75
C ALA A 90 1.73 6.11 -8.11
N ALA A 91 2.57 5.68 -9.06
CA ALA A 91 2.57 6.20 -10.42
C ALA A 91 1.26 5.92 -11.17
N PHE A 92 0.63 4.79 -10.87
CA PHE A 92 -0.63 4.35 -11.50
C PHE A 92 -1.89 4.65 -10.68
N ALA A 93 -1.77 4.93 -9.39
CA ALA A 93 -2.89 5.40 -8.59
C ALA A 93 -3.48 6.64 -9.26
N PRO A 94 -4.81 6.74 -9.42
CA PRO A 94 -5.43 7.90 -10.05
C PRO A 94 -5.10 9.12 -9.20
N LYS A 95 -4.11 9.92 -9.66
CA LYS A 95 -3.78 11.20 -9.04
C LYS A 95 -5.07 12.00 -9.03
N PRO A 96 -5.62 12.37 -7.87
CA PRO A 96 -6.88 13.10 -7.83
C PRO A 96 -6.66 14.44 -8.54
N LYS A 97 -7.18 14.53 -9.78
CA LYS A 97 -7.08 15.74 -10.61
C LYS A 97 -7.87 16.92 -10.03
N PHE A 98 -8.63 16.68 -8.96
CA PHE A 98 -9.32 17.69 -8.18
C PHE A 98 -8.97 17.55 -6.70
N SER A 99 -7.73 17.87 -6.33
CA SER A 99 -7.50 18.37 -4.98
C SER A 99 -7.99 19.82 -4.96
N PHE A 100 -9.27 20.02 -4.61
CA PHE A 100 -9.73 21.30 -4.09
C PHE A 100 -8.98 21.51 -2.78
N LYS A 101 -7.76 22.05 -2.87
CA LYS A 101 -7.13 22.74 -1.76
C LYS A 101 -8.08 23.89 -1.44
N ALA A 102 -8.98 23.66 -0.49
CA ALA A 102 -9.77 24.69 0.15
C ALA A 102 -8.79 25.66 0.81
N ARG A 103 -8.26 26.60 0.02
CA ARG A 103 -7.90 27.90 0.58
C ARG A 103 -9.17 28.38 1.24
N LYS A 104 -9.12 28.58 2.55
CA LYS A 104 -10.17 29.19 3.35
C LYS A 104 -10.58 30.51 2.69
N SER A 105 -11.51 30.44 1.75
CA SER A 105 -12.27 31.57 1.28
C SER A 105 -13.36 31.79 2.33
N PRO A 106 -13.50 32.98 2.90
CA PRO A 106 -14.48 33.28 3.95
C PRO A 106 -15.95 33.13 3.52
N SER A 107 -16.21 32.62 2.31
CA SER A 107 -17.55 32.47 1.72
C SER A 107 -17.88 31.04 1.32
N ALA A 108 -16.98 30.06 1.51
CA ALA A 108 -17.25 28.66 1.19
C ALA A 108 -17.68 27.90 2.46
N ILE A 109 -18.96 27.99 2.78
CA ILE A 109 -19.65 27.04 3.67
C ILE A 109 -19.48 25.61 3.13
N SER A 110 -18.86 24.74 3.93
CA SER A 110 -18.69 23.33 3.59
C SER A 110 -20.04 22.61 3.57
N LEU A 111 -20.19 21.56 2.75
CA LEU A 111 -21.43 20.78 2.64
C LEU A 111 -21.95 20.28 4.01
N SER A 112 -21.03 19.98 4.93
CA SER A 112 -21.33 19.59 6.30
C SER A 112 -22.01 20.71 7.10
N ASP A 113 -21.59 21.96 6.90
CA ASP A 113 -22.13 23.16 7.56
C ASP A 113 -23.51 23.54 6.99
N ALA A 114 -23.69 23.37 5.67
CA ALA A 114 -24.99 23.55 5.02
C ALA A 114 -26.05 22.54 5.50
N ALA A 115 -25.64 21.30 5.80
CA ALA A 115 -26.53 20.28 6.36
C ALA A 115 -26.98 20.62 7.78
N GLU A 116 -26.09 21.16 8.63
CA GLU A 116 -26.44 21.64 9.97
C GLU A 116 -27.35 22.86 9.92
N LEU A 117 -27.09 23.83 9.02
CA LEU A 117 -27.95 25.02 8.88
C LEU A 117 -29.36 24.67 8.38
N ALA A 118 -29.49 23.67 7.50
CA ALA A 118 -30.78 23.16 7.05
C ALA A 118 -31.54 22.40 8.16
N ALA A 119 -30.82 21.68 9.03
CA ALA A 119 -31.40 21.00 10.19
C ALA A 119 -31.87 22.03 11.25
N GLN A 120 -31.09 23.09 11.47
CA GLN A 120 -31.44 24.18 12.39
C GLN A 120 -32.71 24.92 11.93
N LYS A 121 -32.87 25.14 10.61
CA LYS A 121 -34.06 25.80 10.04
C LYS A 121 -35.34 24.98 10.20
N ARG A 122 -35.26 23.64 10.22
CA ARG A 122 -36.41 22.76 10.50
C ARG A 122 -36.84 22.76 11.97
N LYS A 123 -35.92 22.97 12.93
CA LYS A 123 -36.27 23.07 14.36
C LYS A 123 -36.97 24.39 14.73
N ALA A 124 -36.77 25.46 13.95
CA ALA A 124 -37.38 26.77 14.22
C ALA A 124 -38.81 26.93 13.63
N ALA A 125 -39.30 25.96 12.84
CA ALA A 125 -40.56 26.08 12.10
C ALA A 125 -41.77 25.38 12.75
N LEU A 126 -41.70 25.03 14.04
CA LEU A 126 -42.84 24.50 14.79
C LEU A 126 -43.29 25.52 15.85
N PRO A 127 -44.21 26.44 15.54
CA PRO A 127 -44.95 27.15 16.57
C PRO A 127 -45.95 26.19 17.23
N GLY A 128 -45.76 25.95 18.53
CA GLY A 128 -46.74 25.28 19.37
C GLY A 128 -48.03 26.09 19.45
N SER A 129 -49.15 25.44 19.21
CA SER A 129 -50.50 25.96 19.36
C SER A 129 -50.93 25.93 20.84
N HIS A 130 -50.98 27.10 21.48
CA HIS A 130 -51.66 27.38 22.76
C HIS A 130 -52.18 28.84 22.60
N HIS A 131 -53.41 29.29 22.92
CA HIS A 131 -54.33 29.01 24.03
C HIS A 131 -55.66 29.84 23.91
N ALA A 132 -56.77 29.31 24.45
CA ALA A 132 -57.87 29.96 25.23
C ALA A 132 -59.10 30.73 24.66
N ALA A 133 -60.24 30.39 25.31
CA ALA A 133 -61.43 31.16 25.74
C ALA A 133 -62.51 31.59 24.71
N GLN A 134 -63.75 31.08 24.86
CA GLN A 134 -64.75 31.58 25.82
C GLN A 134 -65.75 30.47 26.19
#